data_AF-A0A7C6UVD6-F1
#
_entry.id   AF-A0A7C6UVD6-F1
#
_cell.length_a   1.000
_cell.length_b   1.000
_cell.length_c   1.000
_cell.angle_alpha   90.00
_cell.angle_beta   90.00
_cell.angle_gamma   90.00
#
_symmetry.space_group_name_H-M   'P 1'
#
loop_
_entity.id
_entity.type
_entity.pdbx_description
1 polymer ?
#
loop_
_entity_poly.entity_id
_entity_poly.type
_entity_poly.pdbx_seq_one_letter_code
_entity_poly.pdbx_strand_id
1 'polypeptide(L)'
;MPILQVIAGFVAGWLSALLGIGGGVVLVPMMTYFFNVPIQQAIGTSLAVIIPTALIGAWQHYNLNHLNFKLAVVLAIGAVIGSYIGAHSVAVISPDILRKIFAVLLIVTAARMLFS
;
A
#
# COMPACT_ATOMS: atom_id res chain seq x y z
N MET A 1 -0.82 8.05 24.17
CA MET A 1 -1.14 8.30 22.74
C MET A 1 -0.13 7.66 21.76
N PRO A 2 1.21 7.85 21.86
CA PRO A 2 2.14 7.30 20.85
C PRO A 2 2.29 5.78 20.89
N ILE A 3 2.16 5.15 22.07
CA ILE A 3 2.26 3.69 22.20
C ILE A 3 1.19 2.94 21.38
N LEU A 4 -0.03 3.50 21.30
CA LEU A 4 -1.15 2.90 20.56
C LEU A 4 -0.89 2.93 19.05
N GLN A 5 -0.30 4.01 18.54
CA GLN A 5 0.07 4.15 17.13
C GLN A 5 1.17 3.16 16.74
N VAL A 6 2.16 2.96 17.62
CA VAL A 6 3.24 1.98 17.41
C VAL A 6 2.69 0.55 17.37
N ILE A 7 1.83 0.18 18.32
CA ILE A 7 1.20 -1.15 18.35
C ILE A 7 0.31 -1.35 17.11
N ALA A 8 -0.53 -0.37 16.79
CA ALA A 8 -1.40 -0.43 15.62
C ALA A 8 -0.61 -0.54 14.32
N GLY A 9 0.47 0.25 14.17
CA GLY A 9 1.39 0.18 13.04
C GLY A 9 2.09 -1.18 12.92
N PHE A 10 2.52 -1.76 14.04
CA PHE A 10 3.12 -3.09 14.07
C PHE A 10 2.12 -4.18 13.63
N VAL A 11 0.92 -4.18 14.20
CA VAL A 11 -0.13 -5.15 13.84
C VAL A 11 -0.54 -4.99 12.37
N ALA A 12 -0.74 -3.76 11.90
CA ALA A 12 -1.11 -3.48 10.52
C ALA A 12 0.00 -3.91 9.55
N GLY A 13 1.26 -3.65 9.88
CA GLY A 13 2.42 -4.08 9.09
C GLY A 13 2.55 -5.60 9.04
N TRP A 14 2.38 -6.27 10.18
CA TRP A 14 2.44 -7.73 10.27
C TRP A 14 1.33 -8.40 9.44
N LEU A 15 0.07 -7.95 9.59
CA LEU A 15 -1.05 -8.44 8.77
C LEU A 15 -0.81 -8.20 7.29
N SER A 16 -0.32 -7.01 6.92
CA SER A 16 -0.05 -6.65 5.53
C SER A 16 1.06 -7.50 4.90
N ALA A 17 2.09 -7.85 5.68
CA ALA A 17 3.17 -8.72 5.23
C ALA A 17 2.70 -10.17 5.08
N LEU A 18 1.92 -10.69 6.04
CA LEU A 18 1.34 -12.04 5.97
C LEU A 18 0.43 -12.23 4.76
N LEU A 19 -0.40 -11.21 4.48
CA LEU A 19 -1.38 -11.26 3.41
C LEU A 19 -0.78 -10.89 2.03
N GLY A 20 0.48 -10.44 1.96
CA GLY A 20 1.16 -10.08 0.71
C GLY A 20 0.55 -8.90 -0.07
N ILE A 21 -0.37 -8.13 0.54
CA ILE A 21 -1.13 -7.04 -0.09
C ILE A 21 -0.40 -5.69 -0.11
N GLY A 22 0.80 -5.63 0.45
CA GLY A 22 1.62 -4.43 0.41
C GLY A 22 1.03 -3.25 1.19
N GLY A 23 0.53 -3.47 2.42
CA GLY A 23 0.35 -2.38 3.40
C GLY A 23 -0.89 -1.51 3.26
N GLY A 24 -1.12 -0.93 2.07
CA GLY A 24 -2.09 0.17 1.87
C GLY A 24 -3.53 -0.18 2.25
N VAL A 25 -3.94 -1.43 1.98
CA VAL A 25 -5.29 -1.94 2.27
C VAL A 25 -5.62 -1.87 3.77
N VAL A 26 -4.61 -2.03 4.64
CA VAL A 26 -4.78 -2.04 6.11
C VAL A 26 -4.37 -0.69 6.71
N LEU A 27 -3.23 -0.13 6.29
CA LEU A 27 -2.65 1.09 6.84
C LEU A 27 -3.50 2.34 6.56
N VAL A 28 -4.03 2.49 5.34
CA VAL A 28 -4.82 3.67 4.96
C VAL A 28 -6.12 3.79 5.78
N PRO A 29 -7.00 2.75 5.85
CA PRO A 29 -8.21 2.87 6.66
C PRO A 29 -7.88 3.00 8.15
N MET A 30 -6.81 2.37 8.64
CA MET A 30 -6.35 2.56 10.02
C MET A 30 -6.01 4.04 10.29
N MET A 31 -5.19 4.67 9.44
CA MET A 31 -4.81 6.07 9.59
C MET A 31 -6.01 7.02 9.46
N THR A 32 -6.88 6.80 8.46
CA THR A 32 -8.01 7.69 8.18
C THR A 32 -9.15 7.56 9.19
N TYR A 33 -9.52 6.35 9.59
CA TYR A 33 -10.67 6.15 10.49
C TYR A 33 -10.30 6.13 11.98
N PHE A 34 -9.15 5.57 12.36
CA PHE A 34 -8.77 5.47 13.79
C PHE A 34 -7.94 6.66 14.26
N PHE A 35 -7.14 7.24 13.37
CA PHE A 35 -6.24 8.36 13.71
C PHE A 35 -6.64 9.70 13.07
N ASN A 36 -7.79 9.77 12.38
CA ASN A 36 -8.31 10.97 11.72
C ASN A 36 -7.31 11.67 10.79
N VAL A 37 -6.39 10.90 10.19
CA VAL A 37 -5.42 11.44 9.23
C VAL A 37 -6.11 11.69 7.88
N PRO A 38 -5.92 12.86 7.25
CA PRO A 38 -6.44 13.14 5.92
C PRO A 38 -6.06 12.03 4.93
N ILE A 39 -7.01 11.58 4.11
CA ILE A 39 -6.81 10.43 3.23
C ILE A 39 -5.63 10.59 2.26
N GLN A 40 -5.37 11.82 1.77
CA GLN A 40 -4.19 12.07 0.92
C GLN A 40 -2.87 11.79 1.66
N GLN A 41 -2.77 12.21 2.92
CA GLN A 41 -1.60 11.95 3.75
C GLN A 41 -1.50 10.47 4.10
N ALA A 42 -2.61 9.82 4.46
CA ALA A 42 -2.63 8.39 4.78
C ALA A 42 -2.14 7.52 3.60
N ILE A 43 -2.57 7.83 2.38
CA ILE A 43 -2.12 7.14 1.16
C ILE A 43 -0.61 7.34 0.97
N GLY A 44 -0.13 8.58 1.03
CA GLY A 44 1.30 8.89 0.88
C GLY A 44 2.18 8.22 1.95
N THR A 45 1.78 8.27 3.22
CA THR A 45 2.49 7.61 4.32
C THR A 45 2.50 6.10 4.16
N SER A 46 1.39 5.49 3.70
CA SER A 46 1.35 4.05 3.45
C SER A 46 2.36 3.62 2.37
N LEU A 47 2.54 4.41 1.31
CA LEU A 47 3.55 4.16 0.27
C LEU A 47 4.97 4.17 0.84
N ALA A 48 5.28 5.12 1.74
CA ALA A 48 6.58 5.17 2.39
C ALA A 48 6.84 3.91 3.25
N VAL A 49 5.82 3.41 3.95
CA VAL A 49 5.90 2.19 4.77
C VAL A 49 6.12 0.94 3.91
N ILE A 50 5.62 0.92 2.68
CA ILE A 50 5.77 -0.22 1.76
C ILE A 50 7.22 -0.39 1.30
N ILE A 51 7.99 0.69 1.15
CA ILE A 51 9.38 0.67 0.65
C ILE A 51 10.25 -0.40 1.35
N PRO A 52 10.41 -0.41 2.69
CA PRO A 52 11.24 -1.42 3.35
C PRO A 52 10.71 -2.85 3.14
N THR A 53 9.39 -3.04 3.16
CA THR A 53 8.80 -4.38 2.93
C THR A 53 9.02 -4.88 1.50
N ALA A 54 8.93 -3.99 0.51
CA ALA A 54 9.17 -4.30 -0.89
C ALA A 54 10.64 -4.62 -1.17
N LEU A 55 11.57 -3.89 -0.53
CA LEU A 55 13.01 -4.17 -0.61
C LEU A 55 13.34 -5.56 -0.06
N ILE A 56 12.80 -5.91 1.11
CA ILE A 56 12.99 -7.23 1.71
C ILE A 56 12.40 -8.32 0.81
N GLY A 57 11.18 -8.14 0.31
CA GLY A 57 10.54 -9.09 -0.60
C GLY A 57 11.33 -9.29 -1.89
N ALA A 58 11.81 -8.19 -2.50
CA ALA A 58 12.66 -8.26 -3.69
C ALA A 58 13.97 -9.01 -3.41
N TRP A 59 14.61 -8.76 -2.27
CA TRP A 59 15.84 -9.44 -1.88
C TRP A 59 15.61 -10.95 -1.64
N GLN A 60 14.51 -11.32 -1.00
CA GLN A 60 14.13 -12.73 -0.83
C GLN A 60 13.90 -13.43 -2.17
N HIS A 61 13.15 -12.81 -3.08
CA HIS A 61 12.93 -13.36 -4.43
C HIS A 61 14.23 -13.47 -5.24
N TYR A 62 15.19 -12.58 -5.01
CA TYR A 62 16.51 -12.66 -5.62
C TYR A 62 17.27 -13.88 -5.12
N ASN A 63 17.27 -14.08 -3.79
CA ASN A 63 17.97 -15.19 -3.16
C ASN A 63 17.38 -16.56 -3.52
N LEU A 64 16.09 -16.62 -3.84
CA LEU A 64 15.39 -17.84 -4.28
C LEU A 64 15.61 -18.17 -5.77
N ASN A 65 16.42 -17.41 -6.51
CA ASN A 65 16.64 -17.57 -7.97
C ASN A 65 15.35 -17.57 -8.83
N HIS A 66 14.23 -17.06 -8.30
CA HIS A 66 12.96 -16.96 -9.01
C HIS A 66 12.77 -15.62 -9.73
N LEU A 67 13.82 -14.79 -9.78
CA LEU A 67 13.74 -13.42 -10.27
C LEU A 67 13.97 -13.36 -11.78
N ASN A 68 12.88 -13.17 -12.54
CA ASN A 68 12.99 -12.78 -13.95
C ASN A 68 13.30 -11.28 -14.04
N PHE A 69 14.58 -10.94 -14.22
CA PHE A 69 15.06 -9.56 -14.31
C PHE A 69 14.35 -8.73 -15.37
N LYS A 70 14.03 -9.33 -16.53
CA LYS A 70 13.31 -8.61 -17.61
C LYS A 70 11.92 -8.20 -17.15
N LEU A 71 11.19 -9.11 -16.51
CA LEU A 71 9.87 -8.83 -15.95
C LEU A 71 9.96 -7.79 -14.83
N ALA A 72 10.93 -7.91 -13.93
CA ALA A 72 11.14 -7.00 -12.82
C ALA A 72 11.37 -5.55 -13.29
N VAL A 73 12.21 -5.34 -14.30
CA VAL A 73 12.46 -4.01 -14.86
C VAL A 73 11.21 -3.42 -15.53
N VAL A 74 10.47 -4.22 -16.31
CA VAL A 74 9.22 -3.76 -16.95
C VAL A 74 8.19 -3.35 -15.90
N LEU A 75 8.02 -4.17 -14.85
CA LEU A 75 7.12 -3.86 -13.73
C LEU A 75 7.58 -2.62 -12.96
N ALA A 76 8.88 -2.46 -12.72
CA ALA A 76 9.43 -1.30 -12.04
C ALA A 76 9.16 0.00 -12.80
N ILE A 77 9.41 0.01 -14.12
CA ILE A 77 9.14 1.19 -14.97
C ILE A 77 7.64 1.52 -14.96
N GLY A 78 6.78 0.52 -15.14
CA GLY A 78 5.33 0.71 -15.09
C GLY A 78 4.86 1.24 -13.73
N ALA A 79 5.39 0.71 -12.64
CA ALA A 79 5.09 1.15 -11.29
C ALA A 79 5.55 2.60 -11.02
N VAL A 80 6.75 2.98 -11.47
CA VAL A 80 7.26 4.35 -11.33
C VAL A 80 6.38 5.33 -12.10
N ILE A 81 6.08 5.05 -13.37
CA ILE A 81 5.23 5.93 -14.19
C ILE A 81 3.82 6.02 -13.60
N GLY A 82 3.22 4.88 -13.26
CA GLY A 82 1.87 4.84 -12.69
C GLY A 82 1.77 5.54 -11.34
N SER A 83 2.75 5.34 -10.45
CA SER A 83 2.80 6.01 -9.15
C SER A 83 3.02 7.52 -9.28
N TYR A 84 3.84 7.96 -10.23
CA TYR A 84 4.06 9.38 -10.49
C TYR A 84 2.78 10.08 -10.95
N ILE A 85 2.07 9.49 -11.93
CA ILE A 85 0.80 10.01 -12.43
C ILE A 85 -0.27 9.99 -11.34
N GLY A 86 -0.35 8.90 -10.57
CA GLY A 86 -1.29 8.74 -9.47
C GLY A 86 -1.06 9.77 -8.36
N ALA A 87 0.20 10.00 -7.97
CA ALA A 87 0.56 10.98 -6.95
C ALA A 87 0.16 12.42 -7.35
N HIS A 88 0.38 12.80 -8.61
CA HIS A 88 -0.05 14.11 -9.11
C HIS A 88 -1.57 14.24 -9.17
N SER A 89 -2.26 13.16 -9.53
CA SER A 89 -3.72 13.13 -9.62
C SER A 89 -4.39 13.26 -8.25
N VAL A 90 -3.80 12.66 -7.20
CA VAL A 90 -4.31 12.76 -5.82
C VAL A 90 -4.30 14.20 -5.28
N ALA A 91 -3.38 15.05 -5.76
CA ALA A 91 -3.31 16.45 -5.32
C ALA A 91 -4.45 17.33 -5.85
N VAL A 92 -5.08 16.95 -6.98
CA VAL A 92 -6.16 17.72 -7.63
C VAL A 92 -7.55 17.14 -7.40
N ILE A 93 -7.65 15.89 -6.92
CA ILE A 93 -8.91 15.21 -6.64
C ILE A 93 -9.42 15.57 -5.24
N SER A 94 -10.73 15.80 -5.11
CA SER A 94 -11.36 16.10 -3.82
C SER A 94 -11.26 14.90 -2.86
N PRO A 95 -11.13 15.12 -1.54
CA PRO A 95 -11.01 14.06 -0.55
C PRO A 95 -12.16 13.04 -0.61
N ASP A 96 -13.40 13.48 -0.88
CA ASP A 96 -14.57 12.62 -0.96
C ASP A 96 -14.53 11.67 -2.15
N ILE A 97 -14.09 12.15 -3.31
CA ILE A 97 -13.92 11.32 -4.50
C ILE A 97 -12.81 10.30 -4.24
N LEU A 98 -11.69 10.73 -3.67
CA LEU A 98 -10.58 9.85 -3.35
C LEU A 98 -10.99 8.75 -2.36
N ARG A 99 -11.82 9.10 -1.37
CA ARG A 99 -12.37 8.15 -0.40
C ARG A 99 -13.30 7.13 -1.06
N LYS A 100 -14.14 7.55 -2.01
CA LYS A 100 -15.00 6.63 -2.80
C LYS A 100 -14.17 5.70 -3.67
N ILE A 101 -13.17 6.22 -4.40
CA ILE A 101 -12.26 5.41 -5.22
C ILE A 101 -11.55 4.38 -4.35
N PHE A 102 -11.00 4.81 -3.22
CA PHE A 102 -10.32 3.91 -2.30
C PHE A 102 -11.26 2.86 -1.70
N ALA A 103 -12.49 3.22 -1.36
CA ALA A 103 -13.50 2.28 -0.88
C ALA A 103 -13.84 1.21 -1.92
N VAL A 104 -14.01 1.58 -3.19
CA VAL A 104 -14.21 0.61 -4.29
C VAL A 104 -13.00 -0.31 -4.42
N LEU A 105 -11.78 0.23 -4.37
CA LEU A 105 -10.55 -0.57 -4.41
C LEU A 105 -10.48 -1.58 -3.26
N LEU A 106 -10.86 -1.18 -2.03
CA LEU A 106 -10.91 -2.08 -0.89
C LEU A 106 -11.93 -3.21 -1.09
N ILE A 107 -13.12 -2.91 -1.61
CA ILE A 107 -14.15 -3.92 -1.90
C ILE A 107 -13.64 -4.93 -2.93
N VAL A 108 -13.03 -4.45 -4.02
CA VAL A 108 -12.46 -5.31 -5.06
C VAL A 108 -11.34 -6.19 -4.48
N THR A 109 -10.48 -5.62 -3.64
CA THR A 109 -9.38 -6.36 -3.01
C THR A 109 -9.91 -7.42 -2.06
N ALA A 110 -10.90 -7.09 -1.23
CA ALA A 110 -11.56 -8.01 -0.33
C ALA A 110 -12.22 -9.18 -1.08
N ALA A 111 -12.93 -8.87 -2.19
CA ALA A 111 -13.49 -9.91 -3.05
C ALA A 111 -12.40 -10.81 -3.64
N ARG A 112 -11.32 -10.24 -4.18
CA ARG A 112 -10.21 -11.03 -4.73
C ARG A 112 -9.58 -11.95 -3.68
N MET A 113 -9.44 -11.49 -2.43
CA MET A 113 -8.90 -12.31 -1.34
C MET A 113 -9.84 -13.43 -0.90
N LEU A 114 -11.16 -13.26 -1.03
CA LEU A 114 -12.14 -14.31 -0.72
C LEU A 114 -12.20 -15.42 -1.78
N PHE A 115 -11.89 -15.09 -3.04
CA PHE A 115 -11.99 -16.01 -4.17
C PHE A 115 -10.62 -16.50 -4.71
N SER A 116 -9.51 -16.13 -4.05
CA SER A 116 -8.15 -16.56 -4.39
C SER A 116 -7.63 -17.61 -3.43
#